data_AF-A0AAD1UTI0-F1
#
_entry.id   AF-A0AAD1UTI0-F1
#
_cell.length_a   1.000
_cell.length_b   1.000
_cell.length_c   1.000
_cell.angle_alpha   90.00
_cell.angle_beta   90.00
_cell.angle_gamma   90.00
#
_symmetry.space_group_name_H-M   'P 1'
#
loop_
_entity.id
_entity.type
_entity.pdbx_description
1 polymer ?
#
loop_
_entity_poly.entity_id
_entity_poly.type
_entity_poly.pdbx_seq_one_letter_code
_entity_poly.pdbx_strand_id
1 'polypeptide(L)'
;MGKNKKNKNNNKKKNKNKNSNAQKESQEPSNASTATDILQDGEASDQFFDSLGLSDEQKQKIRENEANQDSKQPEPEEEYESTEEKARMDMEQCEKLLGIIDSEDKTFEMRKEHLEKEKETLKSTINESEKEELKKIQKKNKKLQKEADIIFHSKRTSNESKLESLYNLVMKVAKEQIMIRESKFDQLRRAEKIQDEIDAKNRGIDKVIQLKHTLNNVFQGLKEKNIEAYRRKDDAIKAQQQAKKDMTKMFEADIDKVTNSYQEQISLKEKYEIKKKELEQLAEVRMVIEKKEKEINNLQTDINDQIENELKKLMDDFNKEKGKYDKLTQERENLNEQYKTLKDKFHKYLEEIESGESKIKIYEGEIESLNSKILATLEENDKIKQEQDNILQQLSSQAGD
;
A
#
# COMPACT_ATOMS: atom_id res chain seq x y z
N MET A 1 14.59 60.18 15.42
CA MET A 1 15.75 60.78 14.74
C MET A 1 16.70 59.66 14.33
N GLY A 2 16.98 59.46 13.03
CA GLY A 2 17.90 58.37 12.65
C GLY A 2 17.94 57.94 11.19
N LYS A 3 18.35 58.87 10.31
CA LYS A 3 19.14 58.65 9.08
C LYS A 3 18.57 57.75 7.96
N ASN A 4 17.91 58.44 7.02
CA ASN A 4 17.93 58.16 5.58
C ASN A 4 19.37 58.06 5.03
N LYS A 5 19.63 57.09 4.13
CA LYS A 5 20.73 57.14 3.17
C LYS A 5 20.25 56.80 1.76
N LYS A 6 20.54 57.75 0.87
CA LYS A 6 20.43 57.71 -0.60
C LYS A 6 21.54 56.83 -1.21
N ASN A 7 21.26 56.23 -2.36
CA ASN A 7 22.13 56.16 -3.56
C ASN A 7 21.26 55.57 -4.70
N LYS A 8 20.91 56.26 -5.80
CA LYS A 8 21.66 56.86 -6.94
C LYS A 8 22.46 55.88 -7.83
N ASN A 9 21.98 55.82 -9.08
CA ASN A 9 22.68 55.89 -10.38
C ASN A 9 22.91 54.63 -11.24
N ASN A 10 22.26 54.68 -12.42
CA ASN A 10 22.78 54.65 -13.80
C ASN A 10 23.58 53.45 -14.34
N ASN A 11 23.04 52.81 -15.40
CA ASN A 11 23.46 52.92 -16.82
C ASN A 11 22.80 51.76 -17.62
N LYS A 12 22.11 51.94 -18.74
CA LYS A 12 22.46 52.46 -20.09
C LYS A 12 23.25 51.46 -20.96
N LYS A 13 22.59 51.00 -22.04
CA LYS A 13 23.06 50.54 -23.39
C LYS A 13 22.46 49.16 -23.76
N LYS A 14 21.58 49.06 -24.76
CA LYS A 14 21.71 49.20 -26.24
C LYS A 14 21.94 47.84 -26.93
N ASN A 15 21.28 47.74 -28.09
CA ASN A 15 21.51 46.85 -29.25
C ASN A 15 20.94 45.44 -29.16
N LYS A 16 20.44 44.82 -30.24
CA LYS A 16 20.04 45.21 -31.62
C LYS A 16 19.56 43.89 -32.26
N ASN A 17 18.65 44.00 -33.24
CA ASN A 17 18.48 43.08 -34.38
C ASN A 17 17.99 41.65 -34.04
N LYS A 18 17.18 40.97 -34.84
CA LYS A 18 16.86 41.04 -36.27
C LYS A 18 15.55 40.25 -36.42
N ASN A 19 14.55 40.79 -37.09
CA ASN A 19 13.36 40.05 -37.47
C ASN A 19 13.48 39.71 -38.97
N SER A 20 13.55 38.42 -39.30
CA SER A 20 13.57 37.91 -40.66
C SER A 20 12.25 37.22 -40.96
N ASN A 21 11.63 37.72 -42.02
CA ASN A 21 10.50 37.16 -42.73
C ASN A 21 10.81 35.74 -43.25
N ALA A 22 9.86 34.82 -43.14
CA ALA A 22 9.78 33.64 -44.02
C ALA A 22 8.31 33.21 -44.16
N GLN A 23 7.84 33.23 -45.42
CA GLN A 23 6.60 32.64 -45.91
C GLN A 23 6.71 31.11 -46.01
N LYS A 24 5.54 30.49 -46.27
CA LYS A 24 5.24 29.10 -46.68
C LYS A 24 4.79 28.23 -45.50
N GLU A 25 3.83 27.32 -45.63
CA GLU A 25 2.99 26.85 -46.74
C GLU A 25 1.80 26.13 -46.09
N SER A 26 0.70 26.06 -46.83
CA SER A 26 -0.50 25.26 -46.59
C SER A 26 -0.20 23.77 -46.42
N GLN A 27 -0.86 23.12 -45.45
CA GLN A 27 -1.26 21.70 -45.55
C GLN A 27 -2.27 21.35 -44.43
N GLU A 28 -3.49 21.00 -44.83
CA GLU A 28 -4.35 20.07 -44.07
C GLU A 28 -3.73 18.66 -44.16
N PRO A 29 -4.06 17.72 -43.24
CA PRO A 29 -5.25 16.91 -43.49
C PRO A 29 -6.14 16.64 -42.27
N SER A 30 -7.34 16.23 -42.67
CA SER A 30 -8.55 15.80 -42.00
C SER A 30 -8.44 14.70 -40.94
N ASN A 31 -9.40 14.79 -40.02
CA ASN A 31 -9.84 13.80 -39.05
C ASN A 31 -10.26 12.44 -39.65
N ALA A 32 -9.93 11.40 -38.90
CA ALA A 32 -10.78 10.29 -38.40
C ALA A 32 -11.89 9.71 -39.28
N SER A 33 -11.72 8.42 -39.63
CA SER A 33 -12.69 7.31 -39.61
C SER A 33 -11.96 6.12 -40.26
N THR A 34 -11.79 4.92 -39.70
CA THR A 34 -12.82 3.90 -39.47
C THR A 34 -12.09 2.70 -38.84
N ALA A 35 -12.58 2.16 -37.72
CA ALA A 35 -12.32 0.77 -37.29
C ALA A 35 -13.30 0.44 -36.16
N THR A 36 -14.51 0.07 -36.56
CA THR A 36 -15.40 -0.78 -35.77
C THR A 36 -14.89 -2.22 -35.83
N ASP A 37 -15.27 -2.97 -34.79
CA ASP A 37 -15.18 -4.43 -34.62
C ASP A 37 -13.87 -4.98 -34.04
N ILE A 38 -13.88 -5.19 -32.72
CA ILE A 38 -13.83 -6.52 -32.06
C ILE A 38 -14.25 -6.28 -30.59
N LEU A 39 -15.47 -6.68 -30.23
CA LEU A 39 -15.86 -6.98 -28.85
C LEU A 39 -16.04 -8.50 -28.75
N GLN A 40 -15.11 -9.14 -28.04
CA GLN A 40 -15.31 -10.44 -27.40
C GLN A 40 -14.81 -10.29 -25.96
N ASP A 41 -15.69 -9.81 -25.08
CA ASP A 41 -15.43 -9.45 -23.68
C ASP A 41 -15.22 -10.65 -22.73
N GLY A 42 -14.77 -11.81 -23.24
CA GLY A 42 -14.58 -13.01 -22.44
C GLY A 42 -13.12 -13.35 -22.13
N GLU A 43 -12.21 -13.12 -23.09
CA GLU A 43 -10.87 -13.72 -23.06
C GLU A 43 -9.74 -12.72 -22.74
N ALA A 44 -10.03 -11.41 -22.79
CA ALA A 44 -9.03 -10.37 -22.52
C ALA A 44 -8.70 -10.21 -21.01
N SER A 45 -9.57 -10.71 -20.13
CA SER A 45 -9.42 -10.59 -18.67
C SER A 45 -8.33 -11.51 -18.10
N ASP A 46 -8.27 -12.77 -18.53
CA ASP A 46 -7.35 -13.75 -17.92
C ASP A 46 -5.88 -13.49 -18.33
N GLN A 47 -5.63 -13.02 -19.56
CA GLN A 47 -4.29 -12.61 -20.00
C GLN A 47 -3.76 -11.39 -19.23
N PHE A 48 -4.65 -10.49 -18.79
CA PHE A 48 -4.27 -9.35 -17.96
C PHE A 48 -3.85 -9.81 -16.55
N PHE A 49 -4.60 -10.72 -15.93
CA PHE A 49 -4.29 -11.21 -14.59
C PHE A 49 -3.07 -12.13 -14.52
N ASP A 50 -2.78 -12.89 -15.59
CA ASP A 50 -1.55 -13.68 -15.69
C ASP A 50 -0.29 -12.81 -15.76
N SER A 51 -0.37 -11.64 -16.40
CA SER A 51 0.75 -10.68 -16.45
C SER A 51 1.09 -10.05 -15.09
N LEU A 52 0.15 -10.08 -14.15
CA LEU A 52 0.29 -9.54 -12.79
C LEU A 52 0.75 -10.59 -11.76
N GLY A 53 0.94 -11.85 -12.17
CA GLY A 53 1.45 -12.92 -11.31
C GLY A 53 0.52 -13.27 -10.14
N LEU A 54 -0.78 -13.02 -10.28
CA LEU A 54 -1.77 -13.27 -9.23
C LEU A 54 -2.15 -14.75 -9.16
N SER A 55 -2.29 -15.29 -7.95
CA SER A 55 -2.75 -16.66 -7.75
C SER A 55 -4.23 -16.81 -8.08
N ASP A 56 -4.67 -18.04 -8.40
CA ASP A 56 -6.05 -18.31 -8.79
C ASP A 56 -7.07 -17.91 -7.69
N GLU A 57 -6.69 -18.01 -6.41
CA GLU A 57 -7.50 -17.51 -5.28
C GLU A 57 -7.65 -15.97 -5.27
N GLN A 58 -6.64 -15.22 -5.73
CA GLN A 58 -6.72 -13.76 -5.82
C GLN A 58 -7.59 -13.33 -7.00
N LYS A 59 -7.49 -14.02 -8.14
CA LYS A 59 -8.37 -13.80 -9.30
C LYS A 59 -9.83 -14.11 -8.97
N GLN A 60 -10.08 -15.14 -8.17
CA GLN A 60 -11.43 -15.50 -7.74
C GLN A 60 -12.03 -14.47 -6.76
N LYS A 61 -11.24 -13.93 -5.83
CA LYS A 61 -11.67 -12.84 -4.94
C LYS A 61 -11.99 -11.53 -5.66
N ILE A 62 -11.27 -11.22 -6.75
CA ILE A 62 -11.56 -10.03 -7.56
C ILE A 62 -12.90 -10.21 -8.31
N ARG A 63 -13.13 -11.40 -8.90
CA ARG A 63 -14.41 -11.73 -9.55
C ARG A 63 -15.60 -11.75 -8.56
N GLU A 64 -15.40 -12.25 -7.35
CA GLU A 64 -16.43 -12.23 -6.29
C GLU A 64 -16.71 -10.82 -5.75
N ASN A 65 -15.75 -9.90 -5.84
CA ASN A 65 -15.95 -8.49 -5.49
C ASN A 65 -16.64 -7.68 -6.60
N GLU A 66 -16.37 -8.01 -7.87
CA GLU A 66 -17.07 -7.40 -9.02
C GLU A 66 -18.54 -7.86 -9.10
N ALA A 67 -18.83 -9.13 -8.81
CA ALA A 67 -20.21 -9.65 -8.77
C ALA A 67 -21.04 -9.11 -7.59
N ASN A 68 -20.41 -8.56 -6.54
CA ASN A 68 -21.09 -8.02 -5.36
C ASN A 68 -21.31 -6.49 -5.40
N GLN A 69 -20.90 -5.80 -6.47
CA GLN A 69 -21.18 -4.37 -6.64
C GLN A 69 -22.54 -4.06 -7.30
N ASP A 70 -23.22 -5.05 -7.88
CA ASP A 70 -24.50 -4.86 -8.61
C ASP A 70 -25.77 -5.03 -7.74
N SER A 71 -25.66 -5.11 -6.41
CA SER A 71 -26.83 -5.36 -5.53
C SER A 71 -26.92 -4.48 -4.28
N LYS A 72 -26.52 -3.20 -4.37
CA LYS A 72 -26.93 -2.18 -3.39
C LYS A 72 -28.01 -1.28 -3.98
N GLN A 73 -29.22 -1.41 -3.44
CA GLN A 73 -30.30 -0.42 -3.57
C GLN A 73 -29.77 0.98 -3.19
N PRO A 74 -30.10 2.03 -3.96
CA PRO A 74 -29.81 3.39 -3.57
C PRO A 74 -30.84 3.84 -2.51
N GLU A 75 -30.35 4.22 -1.33
CA GLU A 75 -31.04 5.13 -0.42
C GLU A 75 -30.99 6.56 -0.99
N PRO A 76 -31.97 7.42 -0.65
CA PRO A 76 -32.39 8.51 -1.52
C PRO A 76 -31.31 9.57 -1.64
N GLU A 77 -30.87 9.79 -2.88
CA GLU A 77 -30.12 10.96 -3.27
C GLU A 77 -30.93 12.20 -2.89
N GLU A 78 -30.38 13.04 -2.02
CA GLU A 78 -30.80 14.43 -1.94
C GLU A 78 -30.72 15.00 -3.36
N GLU A 79 -31.88 15.40 -3.90
CA GLU A 79 -32.02 16.03 -5.21
C GLU A 79 -31.08 17.24 -5.28
N TYR A 80 -29.89 17.03 -5.84
CA TYR A 80 -29.09 18.11 -6.39
C TYR A 80 -29.81 18.54 -7.67
N GLU A 81 -30.76 19.48 -7.51
CA GLU A 81 -31.28 20.29 -8.61
C GLU A 81 -30.10 20.66 -9.51
N SER A 82 -30.12 20.19 -10.76
CA SER A 82 -29.09 20.52 -11.72
C SER A 82 -28.97 22.05 -11.77
N THR A 83 -27.73 22.55 -11.75
CA THR A 83 -27.44 23.99 -11.79
C THR A 83 -28.06 24.67 -13.02
N GLU A 84 -28.42 23.89 -14.04
CA GLU A 84 -29.14 24.31 -15.24
C GLU A 84 -30.66 24.45 -15.00
N GLU A 85 -31.29 23.55 -14.25
CA GLU A 85 -32.72 23.62 -13.86
C GLU A 85 -32.96 24.79 -12.90
N LYS A 86 -32.05 25.00 -11.94
CA LYS A 86 -32.12 26.13 -11.01
C LYS A 86 -31.87 27.47 -11.70
N ALA A 87 -30.90 27.53 -12.62
CA ALA A 87 -30.69 28.70 -13.46
C ALA A 87 -31.89 28.98 -14.39
N ARG A 88 -32.60 27.94 -14.84
CA ARG A 88 -33.85 28.08 -15.62
C ARG A 88 -34.97 28.65 -14.75
N MET A 89 -35.17 28.13 -13.54
CA MET A 89 -36.18 28.64 -12.60
C MET A 89 -35.89 30.07 -12.13
N ASP A 90 -34.64 30.41 -11.86
CA ASP A 90 -34.23 31.77 -11.46
C ASP A 90 -34.38 32.76 -12.62
N MET A 91 -34.13 32.33 -13.87
CA MET A 91 -34.43 33.14 -15.05
C MET A 91 -35.93 33.34 -15.25
N GLU A 92 -36.74 32.29 -15.07
CA GLU A 92 -38.21 32.40 -15.16
C GLU A 92 -38.78 33.34 -14.08
N GLN A 93 -38.22 33.31 -12.86
CA GLN A 93 -38.56 34.27 -11.81
C GLN A 93 -38.11 35.70 -12.15
N CYS A 94 -36.94 35.88 -12.76
CA CYS A 94 -36.51 37.20 -13.24
C CYS A 94 -37.41 37.72 -14.38
N GLU A 95 -37.86 36.85 -15.28
CA GLU A 95 -38.78 37.19 -16.38
C GLU A 95 -40.19 37.55 -15.86
N LYS A 96 -40.65 36.89 -14.78
CA LYS A 96 -41.87 37.26 -14.03
C LYS A 96 -41.73 38.60 -13.31
N LEU A 97 -40.60 38.85 -12.63
CA LEU A 97 -40.33 40.12 -11.93
C LEU A 97 -40.15 41.31 -12.89
N LEU A 98 -39.64 41.06 -14.09
CA LEU A 98 -39.51 42.05 -15.17
C LEU A 98 -40.78 42.21 -16.00
N GLY A 99 -41.84 41.43 -15.74
CA GLY A 99 -43.11 41.50 -16.48
C GLY A 99 -42.98 41.17 -17.96
N ILE A 100 -42.08 40.26 -18.34
CA ILE A 100 -41.86 39.86 -19.74
C ILE A 100 -42.74 38.64 -20.08
N ILE A 101 -42.98 37.76 -19.12
CA ILE A 101 -43.91 36.63 -19.22
C ILE A 101 -45.10 36.93 -18.31
N ASP A 102 -46.30 36.84 -18.88
CA ASP A 102 -47.60 37.12 -18.24
C ASP A 102 -47.82 38.56 -17.70
N SER A 103 -47.14 39.59 -18.23
CA SER A 103 -47.57 40.95 -17.88
C SER A 103 -48.92 41.28 -18.53
N GLU A 104 -49.90 41.52 -17.67
CA GLU A 104 -51.19 42.12 -18.02
C GLU A 104 -51.06 43.59 -18.46
N ASP A 105 -49.84 44.10 -18.67
CA ASP A 105 -49.56 45.47 -19.05
C ASP A 105 -49.83 45.68 -20.55
N LYS A 106 -51.11 45.49 -20.91
CA LYS A 106 -51.72 45.81 -22.19
C LYS A 106 -51.72 47.32 -22.46
N THR A 107 -51.05 48.15 -21.65
CA THR A 107 -51.00 49.60 -21.87
C THR A 107 -50.39 49.95 -23.22
N PHE A 108 -49.44 49.17 -23.73
CA PHE A 108 -48.91 49.38 -25.08
C PHE A 108 -49.93 48.99 -26.17
N GLU A 109 -50.50 47.78 -26.12
CA GLU A 109 -51.58 47.34 -27.03
C GLU A 109 -52.79 48.28 -27.00
N MET A 110 -53.29 48.64 -25.82
CA MET A 110 -54.43 49.53 -25.63
C MET A 110 -54.13 50.95 -26.15
N ARG A 111 -52.90 51.46 -25.95
CA ARG A 111 -52.50 52.77 -26.47
C ARG A 111 -52.32 52.75 -27.99
N LYS A 112 -51.85 51.63 -28.55
CA LYS A 112 -51.79 51.41 -30.00
C LYS A 112 -53.20 51.36 -30.60
N GLU A 113 -54.12 50.60 -30.01
CA GLU A 113 -55.51 50.49 -30.45
C GLU A 113 -56.28 51.83 -30.31
N HIS A 114 -56.03 52.58 -29.23
CA HIS A 114 -56.58 53.93 -29.06
C HIS A 114 -56.08 54.90 -30.14
N LEU A 115 -54.78 54.90 -30.43
CA LEU A 115 -54.20 55.74 -31.48
C LEU A 115 -54.67 55.32 -32.88
N GLU A 116 -54.88 54.03 -33.13
CA GLU A 116 -55.49 53.54 -34.38
C GLU A 116 -56.94 53.99 -34.51
N LYS A 117 -57.76 53.85 -33.46
CA LYS A 117 -59.14 54.37 -33.43
C LYS A 117 -59.19 55.88 -33.62
N GLU A 118 -58.33 56.63 -32.95
CA GLU A 118 -58.26 58.09 -33.06
C GLU A 118 -57.82 58.53 -34.47
N LYS A 119 -56.85 57.83 -35.07
CA LYS A 119 -56.43 58.02 -36.46
C LYS A 119 -57.56 57.73 -37.44
N GLU A 120 -58.34 56.67 -37.22
CA GLU A 120 -59.47 56.30 -38.06
C GLU A 120 -60.64 57.29 -37.92
N THR A 121 -60.90 57.75 -36.69
CA THR A 121 -61.90 58.79 -36.39
C THR A 121 -61.53 60.11 -37.05
N LEU A 122 -60.28 60.58 -36.90
CA LEU A 122 -59.78 61.79 -37.55
C LEU A 122 -59.88 61.69 -39.08
N LYS A 123 -59.48 60.55 -39.66
CA LYS A 123 -59.56 60.30 -41.10
C LYS A 123 -61.02 60.28 -41.61
N SER A 124 -61.96 59.80 -40.80
CA SER A 124 -63.40 59.83 -41.12
C SER A 124 -63.97 61.25 -41.07
N THR A 125 -63.66 62.03 -40.02
CA THR A 125 -64.12 63.42 -39.86
C THR A 125 -63.53 64.37 -40.91
N ILE A 126 -62.26 64.20 -41.30
CA ILE A 126 -61.64 64.97 -42.38
C ILE A 126 -62.35 64.66 -43.70
N ASN A 127 -62.53 63.36 -44.02
CA ASN A 127 -63.25 62.94 -45.22
C ASN A 127 -64.71 63.42 -45.25
N GLU A 128 -65.41 63.48 -44.11
CA GLU A 128 -66.78 64.00 -44.05
C GLU A 128 -66.84 65.52 -44.19
N SER A 129 -65.95 66.26 -43.51
CA SER A 129 -65.88 67.72 -43.65
C SER A 129 -65.52 68.14 -45.08
N GLU A 130 -64.58 67.44 -45.72
CA GLU A 130 -64.19 67.66 -47.12
C GLU A 130 -65.34 67.31 -48.07
N LYS A 131 -66.06 66.19 -47.83
CA LYS A 131 -67.26 65.84 -48.61
C LYS A 131 -68.37 66.88 -48.48
N GLU A 132 -68.58 67.45 -47.29
CA GLU A 132 -69.55 68.53 -47.08
C GLU A 132 -69.15 69.84 -47.76
N GLU A 133 -67.88 70.21 -47.68
CA GLU A 133 -67.34 71.40 -48.33
C GLU A 133 -67.40 71.27 -49.87
N LEU A 134 -67.10 70.09 -50.40
CA LEU A 134 -67.21 69.76 -51.82
C LEU A 134 -68.68 69.80 -52.28
N LYS A 135 -69.64 69.33 -51.46
CA LYS A 135 -71.08 69.51 -51.71
C LYS A 135 -71.49 70.99 -51.71
N LYS A 136 -70.95 71.82 -50.82
CA LYS A 136 -71.21 73.28 -50.79
C LYS A 136 -70.68 73.97 -52.05
N ILE A 137 -69.47 73.63 -52.50
CA ILE A 137 -68.85 74.14 -53.73
C ILE A 137 -69.67 73.70 -54.95
N GLN A 138 -70.08 72.43 -55.04
CA GLN A 138 -70.93 71.94 -56.13
C GLN A 138 -72.28 72.67 -56.21
N LYS A 139 -72.91 72.97 -55.06
CA LYS A 139 -74.16 73.76 -55.02
C LYS A 139 -73.95 75.19 -55.49
N LYS A 140 -72.83 75.83 -55.13
CA LYS A 140 -72.48 77.18 -55.56
C LYS A 140 -72.16 77.24 -57.06
N ASN A 141 -71.38 76.31 -57.59
CA ASN A 141 -71.11 76.19 -59.02
C ASN A 141 -72.40 76.00 -59.83
N LYS A 142 -73.34 75.17 -59.36
CA LYS A 142 -74.66 75.03 -59.99
C LYS A 142 -75.47 76.35 -59.99
N LYS A 143 -75.34 77.19 -58.97
CA LYS A 143 -75.99 78.52 -58.93
C LYS A 143 -75.35 79.49 -59.93
N LEU A 144 -74.02 79.54 -59.97
CA LEU A 144 -73.29 80.37 -60.93
C LEU A 144 -73.57 79.95 -62.38
N GLN A 145 -73.67 78.64 -62.65
CA GLN A 145 -74.05 78.14 -63.98
C GLN A 145 -75.45 78.63 -64.40
N LYS A 146 -76.42 78.58 -63.49
CA LYS A 146 -77.77 79.11 -63.73
C LYS A 146 -77.77 80.63 -63.94
N GLU A 147 -76.97 81.38 -63.17
CA GLU A 147 -76.80 82.82 -63.38
C GLU A 147 -76.17 83.11 -64.76
N ALA A 148 -75.18 82.32 -65.19
CA ALA A 148 -74.58 82.40 -66.52
C ALA A 148 -75.63 82.14 -67.62
N ASP A 149 -76.41 81.07 -67.48
CA ASP A 149 -77.44 80.69 -68.44
C ASP A 149 -78.53 81.78 -68.58
N ILE A 150 -78.94 82.40 -67.46
CA ILE A 150 -79.90 83.52 -67.44
C ILE A 150 -79.33 84.72 -68.19
N ILE A 151 -78.07 85.09 -67.95
CA ILE A 151 -77.42 86.23 -68.61
C ILE A 151 -77.31 85.98 -70.12
N PHE A 152 -76.89 84.77 -70.51
CA PHE A 152 -76.67 84.37 -71.90
C PHE A 152 -77.97 84.31 -72.73
N HIS A 153 -79.06 83.84 -72.12
CA HIS A 153 -80.37 83.71 -72.80
C HIS A 153 -81.30 84.92 -72.57
N SER A 154 -80.83 85.98 -71.91
CA SER A 154 -81.68 87.14 -71.62
C SER A 154 -81.99 87.97 -72.88
N LYS A 155 -83.27 88.30 -73.09
CA LYS A 155 -83.76 89.23 -74.13
C LYS A 155 -83.65 90.71 -73.71
N ARG A 156 -82.68 91.06 -72.84
CA ARG A 156 -82.46 92.46 -72.44
C ARG A 156 -82.10 93.33 -73.66
N THR A 157 -82.67 94.53 -73.71
CA THR A 157 -82.70 95.44 -74.88
C THR A 157 -81.43 96.27 -75.10
N SER A 158 -80.41 96.16 -74.24
CA SER A 158 -79.11 96.86 -74.37
C SER A 158 -77.94 95.91 -74.12
N ASN A 159 -76.93 95.94 -75.00
CA ASN A 159 -75.69 95.15 -74.90
C ASN A 159 -74.85 95.52 -73.68
N GLU A 160 -74.97 96.76 -73.19
CA GLU A 160 -74.20 97.29 -72.06
C GLU A 160 -74.59 96.61 -70.73
N SER A 161 -75.89 96.40 -70.51
CA SER A 161 -76.39 95.67 -69.31
C SER A 161 -76.00 94.19 -69.30
N LYS A 162 -75.88 93.56 -70.48
CA LYS A 162 -75.39 92.18 -70.60
C LYS A 162 -73.89 92.10 -70.26
N LEU A 163 -73.11 93.05 -70.77
CA LEU A 163 -71.67 93.12 -70.50
C LEU A 163 -71.39 93.36 -69.01
N GLU A 164 -72.13 94.27 -68.37
CA GLU A 164 -72.01 94.53 -66.93
C GLU A 164 -72.38 93.31 -66.07
N SER A 165 -73.45 92.59 -66.43
CA SER A 165 -73.86 91.36 -65.74
C SER A 165 -72.82 90.24 -65.91
N LEU A 166 -72.23 90.11 -67.11
CA LEU A 166 -71.16 89.16 -67.38
C LEU A 166 -69.88 89.50 -66.61
N TYR A 167 -69.49 90.78 -66.58
CA TYR A 167 -68.35 91.27 -65.81
C TYR A 167 -68.52 90.94 -64.31
N ASN A 168 -69.70 91.23 -63.74
CA ASN A 168 -70.00 90.92 -62.35
C ASN A 168 -69.96 89.41 -62.05
N LEU A 169 -70.43 88.57 -62.97
CA LEU A 169 -70.34 87.11 -62.84
C LEU A 169 -68.88 86.62 -62.88
N VAL A 170 -68.08 87.11 -63.82
CA VAL A 170 -66.65 86.78 -63.92
C VAL A 170 -65.90 87.20 -62.66
N MET A 171 -66.18 88.39 -62.12
CA MET A 171 -65.58 88.85 -60.87
C MET A 171 -65.98 88.00 -59.66
N LYS A 172 -67.23 87.50 -59.59
CA LYS A 172 -67.66 86.55 -58.55
C LYS A 172 -66.94 85.21 -58.68
N VAL A 173 -66.85 84.65 -59.89
CA VAL A 173 -66.14 83.38 -60.16
C VAL A 173 -64.66 83.51 -59.81
N ALA A 174 -64.02 84.62 -60.18
CA ALA A 174 -62.62 84.88 -59.87
C ALA A 174 -62.37 84.95 -58.35
N LYS A 175 -63.24 85.65 -57.59
CA LYS A 175 -63.17 85.68 -56.12
C LYS A 175 -63.34 84.30 -55.49
N GLU A 176 -64.28 83.49 -55.97
CA GLU A 176 -64.45 82.11 -55.45
C GLU A 176 -63.27 81.20 -55.80
N GLN A 177 -62.66 81.34 -56.98
CA GLN A 177 -61.44 80.59 -57.31
C GLN A 177 -60.25 80.99 -56.45
N ILE A 178 -60.14 82.26 -56.04
CA ILE A 178 -59.11 82.72 -55.11
C ILE A 178 -59.34 82.08 -53.73
N MET A 179 -60.56 82.14 -53.19
CA MET A 179 -60.89 81.50 -51.90
C MET A 179 -60.65 79.98 -51.90
N ILE A 180 -60.98 79.28 -52.99
CA ILE A 180 -60.71 77.84 -53.11
C ILE A 180 -59.19 77.57 -53.13
N ARG A 181 -58.40 78.41 -53.82
CA ARG A 181 -56.94 78.29 -53.83
C ARG A 181 -56.35 78.52 -52.44
N GLU A 182 -56.77 79.58 -51.76
CA GLU A 182 -56.33 79.89 -50.39
C GLU A 182 -56.67 78.76 -49.41
N SER A 183 -57.89 78.22 -49.48
CA SER A 183 -58.30 77.07 -48.66
C SER A 183 -57.45 75.82 -48.92
N LYS A 184 -57.10 75.53 -50.18
CA LYS A 184 -56.21 74.41 -50.52
C LYS A 184 -54.79 74.62 -50.01
N PHE A 185 -54.27 75.86 -50.08
CA PHE A 185 -52.96 76.18 -49.51
C PHE A 185 -52.94 76.01 -47.99
N ASP A 186 -54.01 76.41 -47.29
CA ASP A 186 -54.11 76.19 -45.85
C ASP A 186 -54.22 74.71 -45.47
N GLN A 187 -54.94 73.90 -46.26
CA GLN A 187 -54.97 72.44 -46.09
C GLN A 187 -53.57 71.82 -46.28
N LEU A 188 -52.83 72.24 -47.32
CA LEU A 188 -51.46 71.78 -47.55
C LEU A 188 -50.52 72.15 -46.39
N ARG A 189 -50.60 73.37 -45.86
CA ARG A 189 -49.82 73.78 -44.67
C ARG A 189 -50.15 72.95 -43.43
N ARG A 190 -51.43 72.59 -43.23
CA ARG A 190 -51.82 71.71 -42.12
C ARG A 190 -51.26 70.31 -42.29
N ALA A 191 -51.30 69.76 -43.51
CA ALA A 191 -50.73 68.45 -43.83
C ALA A 191 -49.21 68.43 -43.60
N GLU A 192 -48.50 69.49 -43.99
CA GLU A 192 -47.05 69.64 -43.76
C GLU A 192 -46.70 69.65 -42.26
N LYS A 193 -47.45 70.41 -41.44
CA LYS A 193 -47.26 70.39 -39.98
C LYS A 193 -47.50 69.00 -39.37
N ILE A 194 -48.53 68.29 -39.82
CA ILE A 194 -48.80 66.92 -39.36
C ILE A 194 -47.65 65.98 -39.75
N GLN A 195 -47.10 66.14 -40.96
CA GLN A 195 -45.96 65.36 -41.43
C GLN A 195 -44.71 65.61 -40.56
N ASP A 196 -44.40 66.86 -40.25
CA ASP A 196 -43.29 67.21 -39.35
C ASP A 196 -43.46 66.60 -37.94
N GLU A 197 -44.69 66.60 -37.41
CA GLU A 197 -45.02 65.95 -36.14
C GLU A 197 -44.85 64.43 -36.18
N ILE A 198 -45.24 63.79 -37.29
CA ILE A 198 -45.02 62.35 -37.52
C ILE A 198 -43.52 62.05 -37.55
N ASP A 199 -42.73 62.84 -38.28
CA ASP A 199 -41.28 62.63 -38.39
C ASP A 199 -40.54 62.94 -37.08
N ALA A 200 -41.04 63.87 -36.27
CA ALA A 200 -40.55 64.08 -34.91
C ALA A 200 -40.85 62.89 -33.99
N LYS A 201 -42.07 62.31 -34.08
CA LYS A 201 -42.44 61.10 -33.31
C LYS A 201 -41.65 59.87 -33.75
N ASN A 202 -41.43 59.68 -35.05
CA ASN A 202 -40.63 58.57 -35.59
C ASN A 202 -39.18 58.62 -35.08
N ARG A 203 -38.57 59.81 -35.06
CA ARG A 203 -37.23 60.01 -34.45
C ARG A 203 -37.21 59.65 -32.95
N GLY A 204 -38.32 59.86 -32.24
CA GLY A 204 -38.48 59.40 -30.86
C GLY A 204 -38.50 57.87 -30.75
N ILE A 205 -39.22 57.19 -31.65
CA ILE A 205 -39.29 55.72 -31.70
C ILE A 205 -37.91 55.12 -32.00
N ASP A 206 -37.15 55.67 -32.95
CA ASP A 206 -35.81 55.18 -33.28
C ASP A 206 -34.87 55.22 -32.06
N LYS A 207 -34.94 56.28 -31.25
CA LYS A 207 -34.18 56.37 -29.99
C LYS A 207 -34.58 55.29 -29.00
N VAL A 208 -35.87 54.98 -28.89
CA VAL A 208 -36.38 53.90 -28.02
C VAL A 208 -35.86 52.54 -28.51
N ILE A 209 -35.83 52.30 -29.82
CA ILE A 209 -35.28 51.06 -30.41
C ILE A 209 -33.78 50.94 -30.09
N GLN A 210 -33.01 52.01 -30.23
CA GLN A 210 -31.58 52.04 -29.90
C GLN A 210 -31.32 51.77 -28.41
N LEU A 211 -32.13 52.36 -27.53
CA LEU A 211 -32.07 52.12 -26.09
C LEU A 211 -32.40 50.66 -25.76
N LYS A 212 -33.44 50.09 -26.39
CA LYS A 212 -33.78 48.66 -26.24
C LYS A 212 -32.63 47.75 -26.65
N HIS A 213 -31.98 48.02 -27.78
CA HIS A 213 -30.82 47.23 -28.22
C HIS A 213 -29.65 47.32 -27.23
N THR A 214 -29.35 48.53 -26.74
CA THR A 214 -28.28 48.74 -25.77
C THR A 214 -28.58 48.02 -24.46
N LEU A 215 -29.82 48.10 -23.98
CA LEU A 215 -30.28 47.43 -22.78
C LEU A 215 -30.16 45.90 -22.92
N ASN A 216 -30.58 45.33 -24.05
CA ASN A 216 -30.44 43.90 -24.33
C ASN A 216 -28.97 43.45 -24.30
N ASN A 217 -28.07 44.21 -24.90
CA ASN A 217 -26.64 43.89 -24.89
C ASN A 217 -26.05 43.93 -23.46
N VAL A 218 -26.48 44.88 -22.64
CA VAL A 218 -26.08 44.95 -21.22
C VAL A 218 -26.60 43.74 -20.45
N PHE A 219 -27.87 43.37 -20.63
CA PHE A 219 -28.44 42.19 -19.99
C PHE A 219 -27.73 40.90 -20.40
N GLN A 220 -27.43 40.74 -21.69
CA GLN A 220 -26.68 39.59 -22.19
C GLN A 220 -25.28 39.53 -21.57
N GLY A 221 -24.55 40.65 -21.52
CA GLY A 221 -23.23 40.70 -20.89
C GLY A 221 -23.27 40.42 -19.37
N LEU A 222 -24.34 40.81 -18.68
CA LEU A 222 -24.55 40.47 -17.27
C LEU A 222 -24.84 38.98 -17.09
N LYS A 223 -25.66 38.39 -17.97
CA LYS A 223 -25.98 36.96 -17.95
C LYS A 223 -24.73 36.11 -18.17
N GLU A 224 -23.90 36.46 -19.15
CA GLU A 224 -22.63 35.78 -19.42
C GLU A 224 -21.66 35.87 -18.24
N LYS A 225 -21.53 37.06 -17.63
CA LYS A 225 -20.71 37.24 -16.41
C LYS A 225 -21.22 36.42 -15.23
N ASN A 226 -22.54 36.29 -15.07
CA ASN A 226 -23.11 35.50 -14.00
C ASN A 226 -22.86 34.00 -14.21
N ILE A 227 -23.06 33.50 -15.43
CA ILE A 227 -22.75 32.11 -15.81
C ILE A 227 -21.26 31.81 -15.56
N GLU A 228 -20.36 32.71 -15.95
CA GLU A 228 -18.93 32.57 -15.71
C GLU A 228 -18.59 32.58 -14.21
N ALA A 229 -19.27 33.39 -13.40
CA ALA A 229 -19.10 33.37 -11.95
C ALA A 229 -19.55 32.04 -11.33
N TYR A 230 -20.65 31.43 -11.80
CA TYR A 230 -21.09 30.11 -11.38
C TYR A 230 -20.09 29.01 -11.78
N ARG A 231 -19.59 29.02 -13.02
CA ARG A 231 -18.57 28.06 -13.48
C ARG A 231 -17.31 28.10 -12.61
N ARG A 232 -16.82 29.30 -12.27
CA ARG A 232 -15.66 29.45 -11.37
C ARG A 232 -15.93 28.92 -9.97
N LYS A 233 -17.16 29.05 -9.45
CA LYS A 233 -17.54 28.45 -8.17
C LYS A 233 -17.56 26.93 -8.25
N ASP A 234 -18.12 26.37 -9.32
CA ASP A 234 -18.14 24.92 -9.53
C ASP A 234 -16.72 24.34 -9.66
N ASP A 235 -15.83 25.00 -10.39
CA ASP A 235 -14.43 24.60 -10.51
C ASP A 235 -13.70 24.68 -9.15
N ALA A 236 -13.99 25.70 -8.35
CA ALA A 236 -13.45 25.82 -7.00
C ALA A 236 -13.98 24.70 -6.07
N ILE A 237 -15.26 24.34 -6.18
CA ILE A 237 -15.87 23.23 -5.43
C ILE A 237 -15.21 21.91 -5.84
N LYS A 238 -15.06 21.65 -7.15
CA LYS A 238 -14.37 20.44 -7.66
C LYS A 238 -12.93 20.37 -7.16
N ALA A 239 -12.20 21.48 -7.18
CA ALA A 239 -10.83 21.53 -6.65
C ALA A 239 -10.78 21.26 -5.14
N GLN A 240 -11.74 21.80 -4.36
CA GLN A 240 -11.85 21.50 -2.92
C GLN A 240 -12.19 20.03 -2.64
N GLN A 241 -13.11 19.45 -3.41
CA GLN A 241 -13.47 18.03 -3.30
C GLN A 241 -12.27 17.12 -3.63
N GLN A 242 -11.52 17.45 -4.68
CA GLN A 242 -10.31 16.73 -5.05
C GLN A 242 -9.24 16.83 -3.95
N ALA A 243 -8.99 18.03 -3.42
CA ALA A 243 -8.06 18.21 -2.31
C ALA A 243 -8.48 17.43 -1.05
N LYS A 244 -9.79 17.37 -0.75
CA LYS A 244 -10.33 16.56 0.35
C LYS A 244 -10.09 15.06 0.11
N LYS A 245 -10.29 14.58 -1.12
CA LYS A 245 -10.04 13.19 -1.51
C LYS A 245 -8.56 12.83 -1.35
N ASP A 246 -7.66 13.71 -1.79
CA ASP A 246 -6.22 13.49 -1.67
C ASP A 246 -5.75 13.51 -0.22
N MET A 247 -6.30 14.41 0.61
CA MET A 247 -6.06 14.43 2.05
C MET A 247 -6.56 13.15 2.74
N THR A 248 -7.73 12.65 2.34
CA THR A 248 -8.28 11.39 2.87
C THR A 248 -7.35 10.21 2.56
N LYS A 249 -6.86 10.10 1.32
CA LYS A 249 -5.88 9.08 0.93
C LYS A 249 -4.57 9.18 1.71
N MET A 250 -4.11 10.39 2.00
CA MET A 250 -2.92 10.58 2.85
C MET A 250 -3.16 10.07 4.28
N PHE A 251 -4.33 10.36 4.85
CA PHE A 251 -4.69 9.85 6.17
C PHE A 251 -4.83 8.32 6.19
N GLU A 252 -5.45 7.73 5.19
CA GLU A 252 -5.53 6.27 5.04
C GLU A 252 -4.12 5.64 4.99
N ALA A 253 -3.22 6.19 4.17
CA ALA A 253 -1.85 5.70 4.09
C ALA A 253 -1.08 5.83 5.41
N ASP A 254 -1.31 6.90 6.19
CA ASP A 254 -0.69 7.05 7.50
C ASP A 254 -1.30 6.12 8.56
N ILE A 255 -2.61 5.88 8.52
CA ILE A 255 -3.28 4.86 9.34
C ILE A 255 -2.71 3.47 9.04
N ASP A 256 -2.51 3.13 7.76
CA ASP A 256 -1.93 1.85 7.36
C ASP A 256 -0.49 1.70 7.87
N LYS A 257 0.33 2.75 7.79
CA LYS A 257 1.69 2.74 8.37
C LYS A 257 1.67 2.49 9.88
N VAL A 258 0.79 3.19 10.60
CA VAL A 258 0.64 3.02 12.06
C VAL A 258 0.16 1.62 12.38
N THR A 259 -0.82 1.10 11.63
CA THR A 259 -1.37 -0.25 11.80
C THR A 259 -0.30 -1.32 11.58
N ASN A 260 0.47 -1.21 10.49
CA ASN A 260 1.59 -2.12 10.20
C ASN A 260 2.66 -2.08 11.29
N SER A 261 2.99 -0.89 11.82
CA SER A 261 3.92 -0.75 12.93
C SER A 261 3.41 -1.42 14.22
N TYR A 262 2.12 -1.29 14.53
CA TYR A 262 1.51 -1.99 15.67
C TYR A 262 1.51 -3.50 15.48
N GLN A 263 1.20 -4.00 14.29
CA GLN A 263 1.26 -5.44 13.99
C GLN A 263 2.68 -5.99 14.14
N GLU A 264 3.70 -5.25 13.69
CA GLU A 264 5.10 -5.62 13.88
C GLU A 264 5.48 -5.68 15.37
N GLN A 265 5.03 -4.71 16.18
CA GLN A 265 5.24 -4.74 17.63
C GLN A 265 4.56 -5.93 18.31
N ILE A 266 3.35 -6.30 17.88
CA ILE A 266 2.66 -7.50 18.38
C ILE A 266 3.48 -8.75 18.04
N SER A 267 3.93 -8.89 16.80
CA SER A 267 4.78 -10.03 16.38
C SER A 267 6.10 -10.10 17.16
N LEU A 268 6.73 -8.96 17.42
CA LEU A 268 7.94 -8.88 18.24
C LEU A 268 7.67 -9.30 19.69
N LYS A 269 6.53 -8.90 20.26
CA LYS A 269 6.12 -9.29 21.61
C LYS A 269 5.85 -10.79 21.71
N GLU A 270 5.19 -11.38 20.71
CA GLU A 270 4.98 -12.83 20.64
C GLU A 270 6.30 -13.60 20.55
N LYS A 271 7.23 -13.15 19.70
CA LYS A 271 8.58 -13.72 19.61
C LYS A 271 9.35 -13.62 20.94
N TYR A 272 9.19 -12.52 21.66
CA TYR A 272 9.80 -12.34 22.98
C TYR A 272 9.22 -13.32 24.01
N GLU A 273 7.89 -13.50 24.06
CA GLU A 273 7.25 -14.46 24.97
C GLU A 273 7.65 -15.91 24.66
N ILE A 274 7.81 -16.28 23.39
CA ILE A 274 8.34 -17.60 23.01
C ILE A 274 9.76 -17.77 23.54
N LYS A 275 10.67 -16.82 23.28
CA LYS A 275 12.05 -16.86 23.79
C LYS A 275 12.12 -16.89 25.31
N LYS A 276 11.21 -16.19 25.98
CA LYS A 276 11.12 -16.20 27.45
C LYS A 276 10.77 -17.60 27.97
N LYS A 277 9.78 -18.27 27.36
CA LYS A 277 9.44 -19.67 27.70
C LYS A 277 10.58 -20.64 27.43
N GLU A 278 11.30 -20.48 26.31
CA GLU A 278 12.50 -21.28 26.01
C GLU A 278 13.60 -21.09 27.08
N LEU A 279 13.82 -19.86 27.53
CA LEU A 279 14.77 -19.57 28.62
C LEU A 279 14.33 -20.15 29.96
N GLU A 280 13.04 -20.11 30.28
CA GLU A 280 12.47 -20.75 31.49
C GLU A 280 12.68 -22.27 31.45
N GLN A 281 12.41 -22.93 30.32
CA GLN A 281 12.67 -24.37 30.13
C GLN A 281 14.17 -24.71 30.26
N LEU A 282 15.05 -23.90 29.67
CA LEU A 282 16.50 -24.07 29.83
C LEU A 282 16.95 -23.92 31.29
N ALA A 283 16.34 -23.00 32.05
CA ALA A 283 16.63 -22.85 33.47
C ALA A 283 16.21 -24.09 34.28
N GLU A 284 15.05 -24.67 33.99
CA GLU A 284 14.60 -25.93 34.61
C GLU A 284 15.56 -27.09 34.30
N VAL A 285 15.95 -27.26 33.04
CA VAL A 285 16.92 -28.29 32.63
C VAL A 285 18.25 -28.10 33.36
N ARG A 286 18.72 -26.85 33.51
CA ARG A 286 19.95 -26.54 34.23
C ARG A 286 19.88 -26.93 35.70
N MET A 287 18.76 -26.70 36.39
CA MET A 287 18.58 -27.16 37.77
C MET A 287 18.62 -28.70 37.88
N VAL A 288 18.03 -29.40 36.91
CA VAL A 288 18.07 -30.87 36.87
C VAL A 288 19.51 -31.37 36.67
N ILE A 289 20.27 -30.74 35.77
CA ILE A 289 21.69 -31.04 35.55
C ILE A 289 22.47 -30.83 36.85
N GLU A 290 22.32 -29.68 37.52
CA GLU A 290 23.06 -29.39 38.76
C GLU A 290 22.74 -30.41 39.88
N LYS A 291 21.48 -30.85 39.97
CA LYS A 291 21.09 -31.91 40.91
C LYS A 291 21.77 -33.24 40.56
N LYS A 292 21.82 -33.60 39.27
CA LYS A 292 22.46 -34.83 38.82
C LYS A 292 23.98 -34.79 38.97
N GLU A 293 24.62 -33.65 38.77
CA GLU A 293 26.05 -33.47 39.06
C GLU A 293 26.36 -33.69 40.55
N LYS A 294 25.52 -33.18 41.46
CA LYS A 294 25.66 -33.45 42.90
C LYS A 294 25.48 -34.94 43.23
N GLU A 295 24.49 -35.61 42.63
CA GLU A 295 24.29 -37.06 42.79
C GLU A 295 25.51 -37.86 42.29
N ILE A 296 26.05 -37.51 41.13
CA ILE A 296 27.27 -38.14 40.57
C ILE A 296 28.46 -37.94 41.51
N ASN A 297 28.68 -36.71 41.99
CA ASN A 297 29.79 -36.42 42.90
C ASN A 297 29.69 -37.22 44.20
N ASN A 298 28.49 -37.32 44.78
CA ASN A 298 28.25 -38.13 45.98
C ASN A 298 28.54 -39.63 45.73
N LEU A 299 28.01 -40.18 44.63
CA LEU A 299 28.28 -41.57 44.25
C LEU A 299 29.77 -41.82 44.01
N GLN A 300 30.47 -40.85 43.44
CA GLN A 300 31.91 -40.96 43.21
C GLN A 300 32.71 -40.94 44.52
N THR A 301 32.29 -40.15 45.51
CA THR A 301 32.83 -40.23 46.88
C THR A 301 32.56 -41.60 47.50
N ASP A 302 31.32 -42.09 47.45
CA ASP A 302 30.96 -43.40 48.02
C ASP A 302 31.75 -44.56 47.38
N ILE A 303 31.94 -44.53 46.06
CA ILE A 303 32.75 -45.53 45.33
C ILE A 303 34.21 -45.44 45.75
N ASN A 304 34.77 -44.24 45.86
CA ASN A 304 36.15 -44.08 46.31
C ASN A 304 36.36 -44.61 47.73
N ASP A 305 35.43 -44.31 48.64
CA ASP A 305 35.47 -44.83 50.02
C ASP A 305 35.34 -46.36 50.06
N GLN A 306 34.51 -46.96 49.19
CA GLN A 306 34.43 -48.41 49.05
C GLN A 306 35.73 -49.01 48.53
N ILE A 307 36.31 -48.42 47.47
CA ILE A 307 37.59 -48.86 46.91
C ILE A 307 38.70 -48.77 47.96
N GLU A 308 38.81 -47.67 48.70
CA GLU A 308 39.79 -47.52 49.78
C GLU A 308 39.61 -48.56 50.88
N ASN A 309 38.37 -48.85 51.28
CA ASN A 309 38.08 -49.86 52.29
C ASN A 309 38.42 -51.29 51.80
N GLU A 310 38.13 -51.62 50.55
CA GLU A 310 38.52 -52.92 49.96
C GLU A 310 40.03 -53.05 49.79
N LEU A 311 40.71 -51.99 49.33
CA LEU A 311 42.17 -51.94 49.23
C LEU A 311 42.82 -52.13 50.61
N LYS A 312 42.27 -51.49 51.64
CA LYS A 312 42.77 -51.64 53.02
C LYS A 312 42.61 -53.07 53.52
N LYS A 313 41.44 -53.68 53.34
CA LYS A 313 41.21 -55.10 53.69
C LYS A 313 42.18 -56.02 52.95
N LEU A 314 42.34 -55.82 51.64
CA LEU A 314 43.25 -56.60 50.82
C LEU A 314 44.70 -56.46 51.29
N MET A 315 45.13 -55.24 51.65
CA MET A 315 46.47 -54.99 52.19
C MET A 315 46.67 -55.63 53.56
N ASP A 316 45.66 -55.60 54.44
CA ASP A 316 45.71 -56.26 55.74
C ASP A 316 45.81 -57.78 55.59
N ASP A 317 45.01 -58.36 54.68
CA ASP A 317 45.06 -59.79 54.35
C ASP A 317 46.41 -60.18 53.73
N PHE A 318 46.93 -59.38 52.80
CA PHE A 318 48.25 -59.59 52.19
C PHE A 318 49.35 -59.54 53.25
N ASN A 319 49.33 -58.56 54.16
CA ASN A 319 50.31 -58.43 55.24
C ASN A 319 50.24 -59.62 56.22
N LYS A 320 49.04 -60.10 56.52
CA LYS A 320 48.84 -61.30 57.36
C LYS A 320 49.41 -62.54 56.70
N GLU A 321 49.16 -62.73 55.41
CA GLU A 321 49.66 -63.89 54.66
C GLU A 321 51.17 -63.83 54.46
N LYS A 322 51.71 -62.64 54.16
CA LYS A 322 53.16 -62.38 54.15
C LYS A 322 53.79 -62.75 55.50
N GLY A 323 53.19 -62.33 56.61
CA GLY A 323 53.68 -62.68 57.94
C GLY A 323 53.65 -64.20 58.24
N LYS A 324 52.69 -64.95 57.70
CA LYS A 324 52.70 -66.42 57.77
C LYS A 324 53.81 -67.02 56.88
N TYR A 325 53.96 -66.50 55.67
CA TYR A 325 55.00 -66.94 54.74
C TYR A 325 56.41 -66.73 55.32
N ASP A 326 56.65 -65.58 55.94
CA ASP A 326 57.93 -65.27 56.60
C ASP A 326 58.20 -66.26 57.76
N LYS A 327 57.19 -66.57 58.58
CA LYS A 327 57.31 -67.59 59.64
C LYS A 327 57.60 -68.99 59.09
N LEU A 328 56.88 -69.43 58.06
CA LEU A 328 57.12 -70.73 57.41
C LEU A 328 58.51 -70.79 56.77
N THR A 329 58.98 -69.67 56.21
CA THR A 329 60.33 -69.57 55.65
C THR A 329 61.38 -69.75 56.75
N GLN A 330 61.22 -69.07 57.88
CA GLN A 330 62.11 -69.21 59.04
C GLN A 330 62.06 -70.63 59.65
N GLU A 331 60.87 -71.23 59.77
CA GLU A 331 60.72 -72.63 60.20
C GLU A 331 61.40 -73.60 59.25
N ARG A 332 61.25 -73.40 57.93
CA ARG A 332 61.93 -74.21 56.90
C ARG A 332 63.45 -74.10 57.03
N GLU A 333 63.98 -72.90 57.24
CA GLU A 333 65.42 -72.68 57.44
C GLU A 333 65.93 -73.39 58.70
N ASN A 334 65.22 -73.22 59.83
CA ASN A 334 65.53 -73.93 61.08
C ASN A 334 65.49 -75.45 60.92
N LEU A 335 64.46 -75.98 60.24
CA LEU A 335 64.32 -77.42 60.00
C LEU A 335 65.44 -77.96 59.10
N ASN A 336 65.84 -77.18 58.09
CA ASN A 336 66.93 -77.52 57.19
C ASN A 336 68.28 -77.54 57.94
N GLU A 337 68.50 -76.62 58.88
CA GLU A 337 69.68 -76.59 59.73
C GLU A 337 69.73 -77.77 60.73
N GLN A 338 68.57 -78.12 61.31
CA GLN A 338 68.42 -79.33 62.11
C GLN A 338 68.70 -80.59 61.28
N TYR A 339 68.16 -80.67 60.06
CA TYR A 339 68.42 -81.78 59.14
C TYR A 339 69.90 -81.90 58.79
N LYS A 340 70.57 -80.78 58.50
CA LYS A 340 72.02 -80.76 58.22
C LYS A 340 72.82 -81.28 59.42
N THR A 341 72.51 -80.78 60.62
CA THR A 341 73.16 -81.23 61.86
C THR A 341 72.94 -82.72 62.12
N LEU A 342 71.71 -83.22 61.89
CA LEU A 342 71.39 -84.63 62.05
C LEU A 342 72.11 -85.49 61.01
N LYS A 343 72.16 -85.03 59.75
CA LYS A 343 72.89 -85.69 58.66
C LYS A 343 74.38 -85.79 58.97
N ASP A 344 74.99 -84.72 59.49
CA ASP A 344 76.40 -84.70 59.89
C ASP A 344 76.67 -85.66 61.05
N LYS A 345 75.75 -85.76 62.04
CA LYS A 345 75.84 -86.76 63.12
C LYS A 345 75.73 -88.19 62.59
N PHE A 346 74.81 -88.45 61.66
CA PHE A 346 74.69 -89.76 61.01
C PHE A 346 75.96 -90.13 60.24
N HIS A 347 76.57 -89.19 59.52
CA HIS A 347 77.85 -89.44 58.84
C HIS A 347 78.95 -89.80 59.83
N LYS A 348 79.06 -89.09 60.96
CA LYS A 348 80.02 -89.44 62.02
C LYS A 348 79.80 -90.83 62.60
N TYR A 349 78.54 -91.20 62.87
CA TYR A 349 78.24 -92.56 63.36
C TYR A 349 78.56 -93.63 62.32
N LEU A 350 78.34 -93.36 61.02
CA LEU A 350 78.75 -94.28 59.96
C LEU A 350 80.28 -94.44 59.91
N GLU A 351 81.03 -93.34 60.01
CA GLU A 351 82.51 -93.39 60.09
C GLU A 351 83.00 -94.17 61.33
N GLU A 352 82.35 -94.01 62.49
CA GLU A 352 82.66 -94.76 63.71
C GLU A 352 82.36 -96.25 63.55
N ILE A 353 81.25 -96.62 62.89
CA ILE A 353 80.91 -98.00 62.56
C ILE A 353 81.95 -98.60 61.61
N GLU A 354 82.31 -97.92 60.53
CA GLU A 354 83.34 -98.39 59.58
C GLU A 354 84.72 -98.58 60.26
N SER A 355 85.08 -97.66 61.16
CA SER A 355 86.28 -97.79 61.99
C SER A 355 86.19 -99.01 62.93
N GLY A 356 85.02 -99.22 63.55
CA GLY A 356 84.72 -100.39 64.38
C GLY A 356 84.82 -101.70 63.61
N GLU A 357 84.21 -101.79 62.43
CA GLU A 357 84.28 -102.96 61.54
C GLU A 357 85.72 -103.24 61.10
N SER A 358 86.51 -102.20 60.81
CA SER A 358 87.93 -102.36 60.48
C SER A 358 88.73 -102.94 61.64
N LYS A 359 88.46 -102.51 62.88
CA LYS A 359 89.08 -103.09 64.08
C LYS A 359 88.65 -104.55 64.31
N ILE A 360 87.38 -104.86 64.09
CA ILE A 360 86.87 -106.23 64.19
C ILE A 360 87.61 -107.14 63.19
N LYS A 361 87.76 -106.73 61.94
CA LYS A 361 88.54 -107.49 60.94
C LYS A 361 89.99 -107.72 61.34
N ILE A 362 90.64 -106.73 61.97
CA ILE A 362 91.99 -106.91 62.50
C ILE A 362 91.99 -107.97 63.59
N TYR A 363 91.07 -107.91 64.55
CA TYR A 363 90.96 -108.90 65.62
C TYR A 363 90.60 -110.30 65.10
N GLU A 364 89.74 -110.42 64.10
CA GLU A 364 89.44 -111.68 63.43
C GLU A 364 90.70 -112.28 62.79
N GLY A 365 91.50 -111.47 62.08
CA GLY A 365 92.78 -111.90 61.51
C GLY A 365 93.83 -112.29 62.57
N GLU A 366 93.88 -111.58 63.70
CA GLU A 366 94.73 -111.95 64.84
C GLU A 366 94.31 -113.28 65.47
N ILE A 367 92.99 -113.51 65.62
CA ILE A 367 92.43 -114.77 66.12
C ILE A 367 92.76 -115.92 65.16
N GLU A 368 92.60 -115.76 63.85
CA GLU A 368 92.97 -116.77 62.86
C GLU A 368 94.47 -117.09 62.88
N SER A 369 95.32 -116.07 63.04
CA SER A 369 96.76 -116.25 63.20
C SER A 369 97.11 -117.03 64.47
N LEU A 370 96.47 -116.70 65.60
CA LEU A 370 96.65 -117.41 66.87
C LEU A 370 96.16 -118.86 66.79
N ASN A 371 94.99 -119.09 66.18
CA ASN A 371 94.46 -120.44 65.96
C ASN A 371 95.41 -121.27 65.08
N SER A 372 95.99 -120.68 64.04
CA SER A 372 97.00 -121.34 63.19
C SER A 372 98.26 -121.71 63.99
N LYS A 373 98.72 -120.84 64.90
CA LYS A 373 99.83 -121.14 65.82
C LYS A 373 99.49 -122.25 66.80
N ILE A 374 98.29 -122.23 67.38
CA ILE A 374 97.83 -123.30 68.30
C ILE A 374 97.81 -124.64 67.55
N LEU A 375 97.26 -124.68 66.34
CA LEU A 375 97.26 -125.89 65.51
C LEU A 375 98.67 -126.39 65.22
N ALA A 376 99.59 -125.51 64.82
CA ALA A 376 100.99 -125.88 64.58
C ALA A 376 101.66 -126.44 65.85
N THR A 377 101.36 -125.86 67.02
CA THR A 377 101.89 -126.32 68.31
C THR A 377 101.29 -127.67 68.73
N LEU A 378 100.01 -127.92 68.39
CA LEU A 378 99.35 -129.20 68.61
C LEU A 378 99.95 -130.29 67.69
N GLU A 379 100.19 -129.97 66.41
CA GLU A 379 100.89 -130.88 65.49
C GLU A 379 102.32 -131.19 65.95
N GLU A 380 103.03 -130.21 66.49
CA GLU A 380 104.36 -130.39 67.07
C GLU A 380 104.30 -131.27 68.34
N ASN A 381 103.33 -131.05 69.21
CA ASN A 381 103.10 -131.92 70.37
C ASN A 381 102.73 -133.35 69.97
N ASP A 382 101.92 -133.55 68.92
CA ASP A 382 101.57 -134.88 68.41
C ASP A 382 102.79 -135.60 67.84
N LYS A 383 103.69 -134.87 67.16
CA LYS A 383 105.00 -135.42 66.73
C LYS A 383 105.88 -135.81 67.91
N ILE A 384 106.00 -134.95 68.92
CA ILE A 384 106.75 -135.25 70.15
C ILE A 384 106.15 -136.48 70.85
N LYS A 385 104.82 -136.60 70.88
CA LYS A 385 104.13 -137.74 71.47
C LYS A 385 104.38 -139.03 70.69
N GLN A 386 104.35 -138.98 69.36
CA GLN A 386 104.77 -140.12 68.51
C GLN A 386 106.24 -140.49 68.74
N GLU A 387 107.13 -139.52 68.91
CA GLU A 387 108.54 -139.79 69.25
C GLU A 387 108.68 -140.44 70.63
N GLN A 388 107.94 -139.98 71.64
CA GLN A 388 107.90 -140.59 72.96
C GLN A 388 107.37 -142.04 72.92
N ASP A 389 106.29 -142.29 72.17
CA ASP A 389 105.73 -143.62 71.99
C ASP A 389 106.72 -144.56 71.28
N ASN A 390 107.45 -144.07 70.27
CA ASN A 390 108.50 -144.83 69.59
C ASN A 390 109.67 -145.18 70.53
N ILE A 391 110.10 -144.25 71.39
CA ILE A 391 111.16 -144.48 72.39
C ILE A 391 110.71 -145.53 73.42
N LEU A 392 109.45 -145.46 73.88
CA LEU A 392 108.86 -146.45 74.79
C LEU A 392 108.84 -147.85 74.16
N GLN A 393 108.52 -147.96 72.88
CA GLN A 393 108.56 -149.22 72.14
C GLN A 393 109.98 -149.80 72.04
N GLN A 394 110.97 -148.96 71.78
CA GLN A 394 112.39 -149.38 71.74
C GLN A 394 112.89 -149.87 73.10
N LEU A 395 112.51 -149.19 74.20
CA LEU A 395 112.87 -149.59 75.56
C LEU A 395 112.22 -150.91 75.99
N SER A 396 110.98 -151.16 75.56
CA SER A 396 110.30 -152.44 75.84
C SER A 396 110.95 -153.65 75.14
N SER A 397 111.69 -153.42 74.06
CA SER A 397 112.34 -154.47 73.26
C SER A 397 113.68 -154.95 73.84
N GLN A 398 114.26 -154.23 74.80
CA GLN A 398 115.58 -154.54 75.38
C GLN A 398 115.52 -155.25 76.75
N ALA A 399 114.32 -155.59 77.27
CA ALA A 399 114.13 -156.05 78.65
C ALA A 399 113.61 -157.50 78.81
N GLY A 400 113.70 -158.36 77.79
CA GLY A 400 113.29 -159.77 77.90
C GLY A 400 114.08 -160.72 77.00
N ASP A 401 114.98 -161.49 77.65
CA ASP A 401 115.86 -162.60 77.20
C ASP A 401 117.11 -162.30 76.35
#